data_AF-A0A3C1L2U6-F1
#
_entry.id   AF-A0A3C1L2U6-F1
#
_cell.length_a   1.000
_cell.length_b   1.000
_cell.length_c   1.000
_cell.angle_alpha   90.00
_cell.angle_beta   90.00
_cell.angle_gamma   90.00
#
_symmetry.space_group_name_H-M   'P 1'
#
loop_
_entity.id
_entity.type
_entity.pdbx_description
1 polymer ?
#
loop_
_entity_poly.entity_id
_entity_poly.type
_entity_poly.pdbx_seq_one_letter_code
_entity_poly.pdbx_strand_id
1 'polypeptide(L)' 'GLPAILAGCADKPNIRRRAVLALAPFSGAAVDAALAAALIDRDWQVRQAAEDLLPHMTDDPENS' A
#
# COMPACT_ATOMS: atom_id res chain seq x y z
N GLY A 1 -0.79 13.06 -6.39
CA GLY A 1 0.38 12.33 -6.95
C GLY A 1 0.98 11.44 -5.88
N LEU A 2 1.87 10.53 -6.27
CA LEU A 2 2.45 9.50 -5.38
C LEU A 2 2.95 10.02 -4.02
N PRO A 3 3.68 11.16 -3.91
CA PRO A 3 4.14 11.66 -2.61
C PRO A 3 3.02 11.93 -1.59
N ALA A 4 1.87 12.44 -2.05
CA ALA A 4 0.73 12.70 -1.17
C ALA A 4 0.04 11.41 -0.71
N ILE A 5 0.05 10.37 -1.55
CA ILE A 5 -0.52 9.06 -1.20
C ILE A 5 0.37 8.38 -0.16
N LEU A 6 1.70 8.41 -0.35
CA LEU A 6 2.65 7.88 0.64
C LEU A 6 2.51 8.58 2.01
N ALA A 7 2.35 9.91 2.02
CA ALA A 7 2.08 10.65 3.26
C ALA A 7 0.77 10.20 3.92
N GLY A 8 -0.27 9.93 3.12
CA GLY A 8 -1.56 9.44 3.61
C GLY A 8 -1.46 8.07 4.30
N CYS A 9 -0.47 7.24 3.97
CA CYS A 9 -0.25 5.93 4.60
C CYS A 9 0.16 6.04 6.08
N ALA A 10 0.53 7.23 6.57
CA ALA A 10 0.90 7.49 7.97
C ALA A 10 -0.12 8.39 8.71
N ASP A 11 -1.25 8.75 8.11
CA ASP A 11 -2.23 9.68 8.69
C ASP A 11 -3.25 8.94 9.59
N LYS A 12 -4.43 9.53 9.80
CA LYS A 12 -5.54 8.99 10.57
C LYS A 12 -6.06 7.70 9.93
N PRO A 13 -6.65 6.77 10.72
CA PRO A 13 -7.01 5.42 10.25
C PRO A 13 -7.77 5.40 8.91
N ASN A 14 -8.78 6.27 8.80
CA ASN A 14 -9.65 6.39 7.64
C ASN A 14 -8.87 6.82 6.37
N ILE A 15 -7.82 7.62 6.54
CA ILE A 15 -6.96 8.11 5.46
C ILE A 15 -5.92 7.05 5.10
N ARG A 16 -5.31 6.37 6.08
CA ARG A 16 -4.33 5.29 5.81
C ARG A 16 -4.91 4.23 4.89
N ARG A 17 -6.12 3.75 5.19
CA ARG A 17 -6.81 2.75 4.34
C ARG A 17 -6.98 3.23 2.90
N ARG A 18 -7.46 4.47 2.73
CA ARG A 18 -7.67 5.06 1.39
C ARG A 18 -6.36 5.27 0.64
N ALA A 19 -5.31 5.65 1.37
CA ALA A 19 -3.98 5.84 0.82
C ALA A 19 -3.38 4.52 0.33
N VAL A 20 -3.49 3.44 1.12
CA VAL A 20 -3.05 2.09 0.74
C VAL A 20 -3.73 1.64 -0.56
N LEU A 21 -5.06 1.73 -0.65
CA LEU A 21 -5.78 1.39 -1.89
C LEU A 21 -5.35 2.23 -3.10
N ALA A 22 -5.04 3.51 -2.88
CA ALA A 22 -4.58 4.40 -3.94
C ALA A 22 -3.16 4.09 -4.43
N LEU A 23 -2.42 3.18 -3.78
CA LEU A 23 -1.12 2.69 -4.26
C LEU A 23 -1.23 1.71 -5.42
N ALA A 24 -2.42 1.14 -5.70
CA ALA A 24 -2.62 0.11 -6.71
C ALA A 24 -1.98 0.37 -8.11
N PRO A 25 -1.99 1.59 -8.68
CA PRO A 25 -1.38 1.83 -9.98
C PRO A 25 0.12 2.21 -9.90
N PHE A 26 0.75 2.12 -8.72
CA PHE A 26 2.14 2.52 -8.50
C PHE A 26 2.98 1.31 -8.05
N SER A 27 4.27 1.36 -8.35
CA SER A 27 5.26 0.36 -7.96
C SER A 27 6.57 1.01 -7.52
N GLY A 28 7.46 0.22 -6.93
CA GLY A 28 8.81 0.60 -6.53
C GLY A 28 9.00 0.67 -5.01
N ALA A 29 10.26 0.78 -4.58
CA ALA A 29 10.67 0.57 -3.19
C ALA A 29 9.89 1.38 -2.13
N ALA A 30 9.44 2.59 -2.45
CA ALA A 30 8.63 3.40 -1.54
C ALA A 30 7.19 2.87 -1.39
N VAL A 31 6.62 2.30 -2.45
CA VAL A 31 5.31 1.63 -2.44
C VAL A 31 5.43 0.33 -1.65
N ASP A 32 6.47 -0.46 -1.91
CA ASP A 32 6.71 -1.73 -1.21
C ASP A 32 6.87 -1.52 0.30
N ALA A 33 7.63 -0.50 0.69
CA ALA A 33 7.80 -0.15 2.10
C ALA A 33 6.48 0.31 2.74
N ALA A 34 5.65 1.06 2.02
CA ALA A 34 4.34 1.49 2.50
C ALA A 34 3.37 0.30 2.66
N LEU A 35 3.35 -0.65 1.72
CA LEU A 35 2.54 -1.85 1.79
C LEU A 35 3.01 -2.78 2.92
N ALA A 36 4.33 -2.98 3.08
CA ALA A 36 4.90 -3.75 4.19
C ALA A 36 4.51 -3.17 5.56
N ALA A 37 4.54 -1.85 5.71
CA ALA A 37 4.07 -1.19 6.93
C ALA A 37 2.56 -1.36 7.14
N ALA A 38 1.77 -1.30 6.08
CA ALA A 38 0.32 -1.45 6.14
C ALA A 38 -0.13 -2.86 6.56
N LEU A 39 0.64 -3.91 6.22
CA LEU A 39 0.37 -5.31 6.63
C LEU A 39 0.42 -5.53 8.15
N ILE A 40 1.13 -4.67 8.88
CA ILE A 40 1.24 -4.72 10.34
C ILE A 40 0.50 -3.57 11.03
N ASP A 41 -0.37 -2.85 10.32
CA ASP A 41 -1.13 -1.73 10.89
C ASP A 41 -2.07 -2.21 12.01
N ARG A 42 -2.21 -1.38 13.03
CA ARG A 42 -3.13 -1.62 14.16
C ARG A 42 -4.59 -1.75 13.71
N ASP A 43 -4.96 -1.10 12.62
CA ASP A 43 -6.29 -1.18 12.01
C ASP A 43 -6.37 -2.36 11.05
N TRP A 44 -7.26 -3.31 11.34
CA TRP A 44 -7.43 -4.51 10.51
C TRP A 44 -7.88 -4.16 9.08
N GLN A 45 -8.60 -3.06 8.86
CA GLN A 45 -9.04 -2.67 7.52
C GLN A 45 -7.88 -2.15 6.66
N VAL A 46 -6.84 -1.59 7.30
CA VAL A 46 -5.61 -1.19 6.62
C VAL A 46 -4.80 -2.41 6.23
N ARG A 47 -4.69 -3.39 7.14
CA ARG A 47 -4.04 -4.68 6.86
C ARG A 47 -4.70 -5.41 5.69
N GLN A 48 -6.02 -5.50 5.71
CA GLN A 48 -6.77 -6.14 4.64
C GLN A 48 -6.56 -5.41 3.29
N ALA A 49 -6.61 -4.07 3.28
CA ALA A 49 -6.33 -3.32 2.06
C ALA A 49 -4.92 -3.54 1.50
N ALA A 50 -3.93 -3.84 2.35
CA ALA A 50 -2.58 -4.18 1.91
C ALA A 50 -2.50 -5.63 1.39
N GLU A 51 -3.17 -6.58 2.05
CA GLU A 51 -3.30 -7.96 1.60
C GLU A 51 -3.96 -8.06 0.22
N ASP A 52 -4.97 -7.24 -0.07
CA ASP A 52 -5.63 -7.18 -1.38
C ASP A 52 -4.67 -6.77 -2.51
N LEU A 53 -3.61 -6.02 -2.19
CA LEU A 53 -2.65 -5.51 -3.17
C LEU A 53 -1.41 -6.40 -3.35
N LEU A 54 -1.11 -7.27 -2.39
CA LEU A 54 0.04 -8.19 -2.46
C LEU A 54 0.05 -9.13 -3.69
N PRO A 55 -1.08 -9.72 -4.13
CA PRO A 55 -1.09 -10.60 -5.30
C PRO A 55 -0.55 -9.92 -6.56
N HIS A 56 -0.79 -8.60 -6.68
CA HIS A 56 -0.36 -7.81 -7.83
C HIS A 56 1.14 -7.46 -7.82
N MET A 57 1.88 -7.67 -6.73
CA MET A 57 3.32 -7.42 -6.65
C MET A 57 4.17 -8.61 -7.13
N THR A 58 3.61 -9.81 -7.11
CA THR A 58 4.29 -11.05 -7.52
C THR A 58 4.16 -11.37 -9.01
N ASP A 59 3.21 -10.72 -9.69
CA ASP A 59 2.88 -11.00 -11.10
C ASP A 59 3.53 -10.00 -12.09
N ASP A 60 4.52 -9.19 -11.68
CA ASP A 60 5.24 -8.32 -12.62
C ASP A 60 6.01 -9.18 -13.64
N PRO A 61 5.62 -9.20 -14.93
CA PRO A 61 6.27 -10.02 -15.95
C PRO A 61 7.65 -9.46 -16.37
N GLU A 62 8.07 -8.32 -15.82
CA GLU A 62 9.34 -7.66 -16.16
C GLU A 62 10.55 -8.24 -15.38
N ASN A 63 10.32 -9.23 -14.51
CA ASN A 63 11.35 -9.93 -13.74
C ASN A 63 11.49 -11.42 -14.10
N SER A 64 11.01 -11.85 -15.28
CA SER A 64 11.20 -13.19 -15.86
C SER A 64 12.10 -13.18 -17.09
#